data_AF-A0A077NBE5-F1
#
_entry.id   AF-A0A077NBE5-F1
#
_cell.length_a   1.000
_cell.length_b   1.000
_cell.length_c   1.000
_cell.angle_alpha   90.00
_cell.angle_beta   90.00
_cell.angle_gamma   90.00
#
_symmetry.space_group_name_H-M   'P 1'
#
loop_
_entity.id
_entity.type
_entity.pdbx_description
1 polymer ?
#
loop_
_entity_poly.entity_id
_entity_poly.type
_entity_poly.pdbx_seq_one_letter_code
_entity_poly.pdbx_strand_id
1 'polypeptide(L)'
;MAIESEQGRLEEKARANKAERTKSQISRSREAEALGKLSAATRKCRELEERLGESTKHATVTAVQNATEKEYNYAPLRKWCRENDIEVVKVPDTRYGHVKSWPAEAWLAVHGVDLKKLFGKK
;
A
#
# COMPACT_ATOMS: atom_id res chain seq x y z
N MET A 1 0.18 48.75 43.58
CA MET A 1 -1.16 48.11 43.54
C MET A 1 -1.84 48.13 42.17
N ALA A 2 -2.18 49.27 41.54
CA ALA A 2 -2.88 49.25 40.23
C ALA A 2 -2.00 48.73 39.07
N ILE A 3 -0.73 49.15 38.99
CA ILE A 3 0.20 48.78 37.91
C ILE A 3 0.58 47.29 37.97
N GLU A 4 0.73 46.72 39.17
CA GLU A 4 1.04 45.29 39.36
C GLU A 4 -0.14 44.39 38.96
N SER A 5 -1.38 44.86 39.17
CA SER A 5 -2.59 44.14 38.76
C SER A 5 -2.74 44.11 37.23
N GLU A 6 -2.40 45.21 36.56
CA GLU A 6 -2.39 45.26 35.09
C GLU A 6 -1.26 44.42 34.47
N GLN A 7 -0.07 44.42 35.09
CA GLN A 7 1.04 43.56 34.69
C GLN A 7 0.70 42.07 34.86
N GLY A 8 0.14 41.67 36.00
CA GLY A 8 -0.29 40.28 36.22
C GLY A 8 -1.32 39.80 35.19
N ARG A 9 -2.26 40.65 34.80
CA ARG A 9 -3.27 40.33 33.76
C ARG A 9 -2.66 40.19 32.37
N LEU A 10 -1.62 40.96 32.05
CA LEU A 10 -0.88 40.86 30.78
C LEU A 10 -0.05 39.57 30.74
N GLU A 11 0.59 39.20 31.84
CA GLU A 11 1.35 37.95 31.97
C GLU A 11 0.46 36.71 31.86
N GLU A 12 -0.72 36.74 32.48
CA GLU A 12 -1.71 35.67 32.39
C GLU A 12 -2.19 35.47 30.94
N LYS A 13 -2.51 36.56 30.24
CA LYS A 13 -2.88 36.52 28.81
C LYS A 13 -1.74 35.98 27.94
N ALA A 14 -0.50 36.39 28.20
CA ALA A 14 0.65 35.89 27.48
C ALA A 14 0.85 34.37 27.70
N ARG A 15 0.64 33.90 28.94
CA ARG A 15 0.69 32.47 29.29
C ARG A 15 -0.42 31.69 28.60
N ALA A 16 -1.65 32.22 28.57
CA ALA A 16 -2.79 31.61 27.89
C ALA A 16 -2.54 31.48 26.37
N ASN A 17 -2.09 32.56 25.71
CA ASN A 17 -1.74 32.55 24.29
C ASN A 17 -0.63 31.54 23.98
N LYS A 18 0.39 31.42 24.84
CA LYS A 18 1.46 30.44 24.66
C LYS A 18 0.95 29.00 24.80
N ALA A 19 0.06 28.75 25.75
CA ALA A 19 -0.57 27.44 25.94
C ALA A 19 -1.44 27.05 24.73
N GLU A 20 -2.23 27.98 24.20
CA GLU A 20 -3.07 27.75 23.02
C GLU A 20 -2.24 27.46 21.76
N ARG A 21 -1.19 28.25 21.50
CA ARG A 21 -0.26 28.02 20.39
C ARG A 21 0.40 26.65 20.47
N THR A 22 0.81 26.25 21.67
CA THR A 22 1.45 24.95 21.92
C THR A 22 0.48 23.79 21.68
N LYS A 23 -0.77 23.90 22.17
CA LYS A 23 -1.83 22.91 21.91
C LYS A 23 -2.13 22.78 20.42
N SER A 24 -2.24 23.90 19.70
CA SER A 24 -2.47 23.92 18.26
C SER A 24 -1.32 23.24 17.51
N GLN A 25 -0.07 23.52 17.88
CA GLN A 25 1.10 22.87 17.31
C GLN A 25 1.11 21.36 17.56
N ILE A 26 0.79 20.91 18.78
CA ILE A 26 0.70 19.49 19.11
C ILE A 26 -0.40 18.79 18.28
N SER A 27 -1.56 19.43 18.10
CA SER A 27 -2.64 18.88 17.25
C SER A 27 -2.16 18.68 15.82
N ARG A 28 -1.57 19.71 15.21
CA ARG A 28 -1.04 19.66 13.84
C ARG A 28 0.06 18.62 13.67
N SER A 29 0.97 18.51 14.64
CA SER A 29 2.02 17.48 14.62
C SER A 29 1.43 16.06 14.69
N ARG A 30 0.42 15.83 15.55
CA ARG A 30 -0.26 14.54 15.63
C ARG A 30 -0.99 14.16 14.35
N GLU A 31 -1.66 15.12 13.72
CA GLU A 31 -2.33 14.93 12.43
C GLU A 31 -1.32 14.56 11.34
N ALA A 32 -0.21 15.30 11.25
CA ALA A 32 0.87 15.00 10.31
C ALA A 32 1.50 13.60 10.56
N GLU A 33 1.72 13.22 11.82
CA GLU A 33 2.21 11.89 12.17
C GLU A 33 1.21 10.79 11.83
N ALA A 34 -0.08 10.99 12.10
CA ALA A 34 -1.12 10.04 11.76
C ALA A 34 -1.19 9.80 10.24
N LEU A 35 -1.14 10.88 9.45
CA LEU A 35 -1.09 10.81 7.99
C LEU A 35 0.20 10.14 7.50
N GLY A 36 1.35 10.44 8.10
CA GLY A 36 2.62 9.79 7.79
C GLY A 36 2.60 8.29 8.08
N LYS A 37 2.04 7.87 9.22
CA LYS A 37 1.86 6.46 9.60
C LYS A 37 0.92 5.73 8.65
N LEU A 38 -0.19 6.37 8.26
CA LEU A 38 -1.12 5.82 7.28
C LEU A 38 -0.44 5.61 5.93
N SER A 39 0.27 6.62 5.41
CA SER A 39 1.01 6.51 4.16
C SER A 39 2.09 5.42 4.20
N ALA A 40 2.80 5.30 5.32
CA ALA A 40 3.82 4.25 5.50
C ALA A 40 3.19 2.85 5.55
N ALA A 41 2.03 2.70 6.19
CA ALA A 41 1.29 1.44 6.23
C ALA A 41 0.80 1.03 4.83
N THR A 42 0.17 1.96 4.09
CA THR A 42 -0.30 1.70 2.72
C THR A 42 0.85 1.30 1.79
N ARG A 43 2.00 1.97 1.89
CA ARG A 43 3.19 1.63 1.10
C ARG A 43 3.71 0.24 1.44
N LYS A 44 3.80 -0.10 2.73
CA LYS A 44 4.22 -1.45 3.17
C LYS A 44 3.25 -2.53 2.72
N CYS A 45 1.93 -2.29 2.77
CA CYS A 45 0.94 -3.21 2.23
C CYS A 45 1.15 -3.43 0.73
N ARG A 46 1.36 -2.37 -0.05
CA ARG A 46 1.63 -2.47 -1.48
C ARG A 46 2.93 -3.22 -1.79
N GLU A 47 4.00 -2.94 -1.05
CA GLU A 47 5.28 -3.65 -1.18
C GLU A 47 5.13 -5.14 -0.79
N LEU A 48 4.29 -5.45 0.20
CA LEU A 48 3.97 -6.83 0.57
C LEU A 48 3.12 -7.53 -0.50
N GLU A 49 2.10 -6.86 -1.06
CA GLU A 49 1.28 -7.37 -2.17
C GLU A 49 2.16 -7.65 -3.41
N GLU A 50 3.08 -6.75 -3.73
CA GLU A 50 4.06 -6.96 -4.81
C GLU A 50 5.00 -8.14 -4.52
N ARG A 51 5.43 -8.31 -3.26
CA ARG A 51 6.23 -9.45 -2.80
C ARG A 51 5.45 -10.75 -2.65
N LEU A 52 4.12 -10.71 -2.59
CA LEU A 52 3.23 -11.87 -2.67
C LEU A 52 2.92 -12.23 -4.13
N GLY A 53 3.33 -11.38 -5.07
CA GLY A 53 3.06 -11.58 -6.48
C GLY A 53 1.61 -11.33 -6.83
N GLU A 54 0.92 -10.51 -6.02
CA GLU A 54 -0.42 -9.99 -6.26
C GLU A 54 -0.27 -8.54 -6.72
N SER A 55 -0.06 -8.34 -8.02
CA SER A 55 0.09 -7.01 -8.58
C SER A 55 -0.72 -6.87 -9.85
N THR A 56 -1.13 -5.63 -10.12
CA THR A 56 -1.75 -5.21 -11.38
C THR A 56 -0.92 -5.59 -12.62
N LYS A 57 0.40 -5.77 -12.44
CA LYS A 57 1.35 -6.12 -13.52
C LYS A 57 1.63 -7.61 -13.63
N HIS A 58 1.71 -8.31 -12.51
CA HIS A 58 2.05 -9.74 -12.46
C HIS A 58 1.24 -10.43 -11.37
N ALA A 59 0.72 -11.63 -11.67
CA ALA A 59 -0.01 -12.45 -10.73
C ALA A 59 0.44 -13.92 -10.75
N THR A 60 0.53 -14.52 -9.56
CA THR A 60 0.70 -15.98 -9.41
C THR A 60 -0.61 -16.69 -9.72
N VAL A 61 -0.54 -17.97 -10.10
CA VAL A 61 -1.75 -18.77 -10.37
C VAL A 61 -2.63 -18.87 -9.13
N THR A 62 -2.04 -19.11 -7.95
CA THR A 62 -2.77 -19.19 -6.69
C THR A 62 -3.49 -17.88 -6.35
N ALA A 63 -2.88 -16.73 -6.59
CA ALA A 63 -3.53 -15.44 -6.38
C ALA A 63 -4.78 -15.27 -7.26
N VAL A 64 -4.68 -15.59 -8.55
CA VAL A 64 -5.82 -15.50 -9.48
C VAL A 64 -6.89 -16.54 -9.13
N GLN A 65 -6.49 -17.75 -8.75
CA GLN A 65 -7.42 -18.80 -8.30
C GLN A 65 -8.18 -18.35 -7.05
N ASN A 66 -7.52 -17.74 -6.07
CA ASN A 66 -8.18 -17.19 -4.88
C ASN A 66 -9.12 -16.03 -5.20
N ALA A 67 -8.71 -15.13 -6.11
CA ALA A 67 -9.52 -13.95 -6.47
C ALA A 67 -10.75 -14.28 -7.33
N THR A 68 -10.70 -15.36 -8.11
CA THR A 68 -11.78 -15.73 -9.04
C THR A 68 -12.50 -17.02 -8.67
N GLU A 69 -12.04 -17.71 -7.63
CA GLU A 69 -12.54 -19.02 -7.15
C GLU A 69 -12.58 -20.10 -8.26
N LYS A 70 -11.70 -19.97 -9.25
CA LYS A 70 -11.60 -20.88 -10.40
C LYS A 70 -10.21 -21.46 -10.50
N GLU A 71 -10.11 -22.69 -10.97
CA GLU A 71 -8.82 -23.34 -11.21
C GLU A 71 -8.24 -22.94 -12.57
N TYR A 72 -6.98 -22.51 -12.58
CA TYR A 72 -6.20 -22.25 -13.80
C TYR A 72 -4.95 -23.11 -13.86
N ASN A 73 -4.55 -23.47 -15.07
CA ASN A 73 -3.30 -24.17 -15.34
C ASN A 73 -2.18 -23.18 -15.74
N TYR A 74 -0.97 -23.37 -15.19
CA TYR A 74 0.21 -22.55 -15.49
C TYR A 74 0.94 -22.96 -16.78
N ALA A 75 0.73 -24.20 -17.26
CA ALA A 75 1.38 -24.70 -18.48
C ALA A 75 1.17 -23.80 -19.72
N PRO A 76 -0.05 -23.33 -20.04
CA PRO A 76 -0.26 -22.45 -21.19
C PRO A 76 0.34 -21.05 -21.00
N LEU A 77 0.32 -20.50 -19.78
CA LEU A 77 0.99 -19.24 -19.45
C LEU A 77 2.50 -19.32 -19.68
N ARG A 78 3.11 -20.44 -19.29
CA ARG A 78 4.53 -20.70 -19.54
C ARG A 78 4.86 -20.77 -21.02
N LYS A 79 4.00 -21.40 -21.82
CA LYS A 79 4.18 -21.48 -23.27
C LYS A 79 4.12 -20.08 -23.89
N TRP A 80 3.11 -19.29 -23.54
CA TRP A 80 2.97 -17.92 -24.03
C TRP A 80 4.16 -17.04 -23.67
N CYS A 81 4.66 -17.10 -22.43
CA CYS A 81 5.83 -16.31 -22.04
C CYS A 81 7.10 -16.71 -22.82
N ARG A 82 7.27 -17.99 -23.14
CA ARG A 82 8.39 -18.46 -23.96
C ARG A 82 8.29 -18.00 -25.41
N GLU A 83 7.08 -17.99 -25.98
CA GLU A 83 6.84 -17.54 -27.36
C GLU A 83 7.03 -16.03 -27.53
N ASN A 84 6.78 -15.26 -26.48
CA ASN A 84 6.92 -13.80 -26.49
C ASN A 84 8.27 -13.31 -25.91
N ASP A 85 9.17 -14.22 -25.56
CA ASP A 85 10.47 -13.92 -24.94
C ASP A 85 10.37 -13.06 -23.66
N ILE A 86 9.32 -13.28 -22.87
CA ILE A 86 9.05 -12.50 -21.64
C ILE A 86 9.64 -13.19 -20.43
N GLU A 87 10.45 -12.44 -19.68
CA GLU A 87 11.04 -12.92 -18.43
C GLU A 87 9.99 -13.03 -17.32
N VAL A 88 9.93 -14.21 -16.70
CA VAL A 88 8.93 -14.53 -15.67
C VAL A 88 9.50 -14.22 -14.30
N VAL A 89 8.81 -13.38 -13.53
CA VAL A 89 9.22 -13.01 -12.18
C VAL A 89 8.98 -14.18 -11.23
N LYS A 90 9.97 -14.52 -10.40
CA LYS A 90 9.81 -15.49 -9.31
C LYS A 90 9.55 -14.75 -8.02
N VAL A 91 8.54 -15.21 -7.29
CA VAL A 91 8.07 -14.60 -6.07
C VAL A 91 8.16 -15.62 -4.94
N PRO A 92 8.65 -15.25 -3.75
CA PRO A 92 8.72 -16.17 -2.62
C PRO A 92 7.31 -16.57 -2.17
N ASP A 93 7.12 -17.86 -1.96
CA ASP A 93 5.86 -18.45 -1.53
C ASP A 93 6.11 -19.32 -0.29
N THR A 94 5.27 -19.20 0.74
CA THR A 94 5.47 -19.93 2.00
C THR A 94 5.22 -21.44 1.88
N ARG A 95 4.43 -21.86 0.89
CA ARG A 95 4.01 -23.25 0.68
C ARG A 95 4.96 -24.00 -0.25
N TYR A 96 5.51 -23.32 -1.25
CA TYR A 96 6.37 -23.93 -2.28
C TYR A 96 7.79 -23.32 -2.35
N GLY A 97 8.12 -22.40 -1.45
CA GLY A 97 9.39 -21.66 -1.43
C GLY A 97 9.40 -20.52 -2.44
N HIS A 98 9.26 -20.82 -3.73
CA HIS A 98 9.19 -19.83 -4.80
C HIS A 98 8.20 -20.25 -5.87
N VAL A 99 7.28 -19.36 -6.23
CA VAL A 99 6.32 -19.54 -7.33
C VAL A 99 6.60 -18.55 -8.46
N LYS A 100 6.10 -18.89 -9.66
CA LYS A 100 6.19 -18.00 -10.82
C LYS A 100 5.01 -17.05 -10.83
N SER A 101 5.30 -15.77 -11.00
CA SER A 101 4.32 -14.72 -11.24
C SER A 101 4.31 -14.37 -12.71
N TRP A 102 3.14 -14.50 -13.34
CA TRP A 102 2.95 -14.33 -14.77
C TRP A 102 2.45 -12.91 -15.07
N PRO A 103 2.92 -12.27 -16.16
CA PRO A 103 2.52 -10.91 -16.50
C PRO A 103 1.04 -10.82 -16.87
N ALA A 104 0.46 -9.63 -16.71
CA ALA A 104 -0.94 -9.35 -17.03
C ALA A 104 -1.29 -9.68 -18.49
N GLU A 105 -0.35 -9.46 -19.41
CA GLU A 105 -0.52 -9.77 -20.83
C GLU A 105 -0.73 -11.26 -21.09
N ALA A 106 0.03 -12.12 -20.39
CA ALA A 106 -0.13 -13.57 -20.48
C ALA A 106 -1.50 -14.01 -19.96
N TRP A 107 -1.93 -13.45 -18.83
CA TRP A 107 -3.24 -13.76 -18.23
C TRP A 107 -4.40 -13.36 -19.14
N LEU A 108 -4.31 -12.19 -19.77
CA LEU A 108 -5.32 -11.70 -20.69
C LEU A 108 -5.34 -12.53 -21.98
N ALA A 109 -4.18 -12.84 -22.55
CA ALA A 109 -4.08 -13.58 -23.80
C ALA A 109 -4.49 -15.05 -23.69
N VAL A 110 -4.11 -15.72 -22.58
CA VAL A 110 -4.34 -17.16 -22.41
C VAL A 110 -5.71 -17.45 -21.80
N HIS A 111 -6.08 -16.72 -20.75
CA HIS A 111 -7.26 -17.01 -19.93
C HIS A 111 -8.32 -15.91 -19.99
N GLY A 112 -8.08 -14.80 -20.70
CA GLY A 112 -9.00 -13.66 -20.74
C GLY A 112 -9.10 -12.91 -19.40
N VAL A 113 -8.14 -13.13 -18.49
CA VAL A 113 -8.18 -12.59 -17.13
C VAL A 113 -7.46 -11.25 -17.09
N ASP A 114 -8.19 -10.18 -16.77
CA ASP A 114 -7.61 -8.85 -16.58
C ASP A 114 -7.17 -8.64 -15.12
N LEU A 115 -5.86 -8.71 -14.89
CA LEU A 115 -5.26 -8.45 -13.58
C LEU A 115 -5.50 -7.01 -13.08
N LYS A 116 -5.66 -6.04 -13.98
CA LYS A 116 -5.97 -4.65 -13.60
C LYS A 116 -7.38 -4.55 -13.04
N LYS A 117 -8.32 -5.31 -13.59
CA LYS A 117 -9.68 -5.35 -13.08
C LYS A 117 -9.77 -6.11 -11.75
N LEU A 118 -8.98 -7.16 -11.57
CA LEU A 118 -8.96 -7.97 -10.35
C LEU A 118 -8.25 -7.30 -9.18
N PHE A 119 -7.04 -6.76 -9.42
CA PHE A 119 -6.17 -6.25 -8.35
C PHE A 119 -5.99 -4.73 -8.38
N GLY A 120 -6.48 -4.03 -9.41
CA GLY A 120 -6.34 -2.57 -9.55
C GLY A 120 -7.41 -1.73 -8.84
N LYS A 121 -8.44 -2.37 -8.25
CA LYS A 121 -9.42 -1.72 -7.39
C LYS A 121 -9.04 -1.89 -5.92
N LYS A 122 -8.21 -1.00 -5.41
CA LYS A 122 -8.05 -0.74 -3.97
C LYS A 122 -7.79 0.74 -3.76
#